data_AF-A0A0C2C0Y1-F1
#
_entry.id   AF-A0A0C2C0Y1-F1
#
_cell.length_a   1.000
_cell.length_b   1.000
_cell.length_c   1.000
_cell.angle_alpha   90.00
_cell.angle_beta   90.00
_cell.angle_gamma   90.00
#
_symmetry.space_group_name_H-M   'P 1'
#
loop_
_entity.id
_entity.type
_entity.pdbx_description
1 polymer ?
#
loop_
_entity_poly.entity_id
_entity_poly.type
_entity_poly.pdbx_seq_one_letter_code
_entity_poly.pdbx_strand_id
1 'polypeptide(L)'
;MLMNIFTWITIASLYKINPDENKHLKNHCGAKHLDVTGQRCTGVLISNRHVLTAAHCVYDISQVYNYTRWYCNPNGQLLPVPDMTIYPGTKCPKPGECPNGEKRTSYKARYIIPHPDFKPCPSFVNDLALIELDEDANSEEALPICMPEEDDMLHYGTVTGIG
;
A
#
# COMPACT_ATOMS: atom_id res chain seq x y z
N MET A 1 8.72 45.90 1.61
CA MET A 1 7.85 45.27 2.62
C MET A 1 7.15 44.10 1.96
N LEU A 2 7.53 42.86 2.34
CA LEU A 2 6.80 41.58 2.17
C LEU A 2 6.56 41.12 0.71
N MET A 3 6.68 39.85 0.31
CA MET A 3 6.77 38.58 1.04
C MET A 3 7.36 37.51 0.11
N ASN A 4 8.26 36.70 0.67
CA ASN A 4 8.67 35.40 0.15
C ASN A 4 7.44 34.52 -0.11
N ILE A 5 7.31 34.00 -1.32
CA ILE A 5 6.53 32.78 -1.55
C ILE A 5 7.54 31.76 -2.11
N PHE A 6 8.25 31.12 -1.19
CA PHE A 6 8.77 29.79 -1.46
C PHE A 6 7.55 28.90 -1.67
N THR A 7 7.18 28.68 -2.93
CA THR A 7 6.35 27.53 -3.29
C THR A 7 7.16 26.30 -2.90
N TRP A 8 6.84 25.75 -1.73
CA TRP A 8 7.12 24.37 -1.39
C TRP A 8 6.35 23.51 -2.38
N ILE A 9 6.88 23.35 -3.59
CA ILE A 9 6.59 22.18 -4.38
C ILE A 9 7.34 21.08 -3.65
N THR A 10 6.66 20.46 -2.68
CA THR A 10 7.00 19.09 -2.32
C THR A 10 6.78 18.30 -3.60
N ILE A 11 7.85 18.16 -4.39
CA ILE A 11 7.96 17.15 -5.42
C ILE A 11 7.86 15.85 -4.61
N ALA A 12 6.64 15.33 -4.44
CA ALA A 12 6.45 13.95 -4.12
C ALA A 12 7.14 13.22 -5.28
N SER A 13 8.38 12.81 -5.04
CA SER A 13 9.09 11.97 -5.98
C SER A 13 8.35 10.65 -5.92
N LEU A 14 7.38 10.49 -6.83
CA LEU A 14 6.88 9.19 -7.18
C LEU A 14 8.12 8.45 -7.70
N TYR A 15 8.72 7.63 -6.86
CA TYR A 15 9.85 6.81 -7.23
C TYR A 15 9.35 5.85 -8.31
N LYS A 16 9.53 6.22 -9.57
CA LYS A 16 9.47 5.26 -10.68
C LYS A 16 10.58 4.25 -10.37
N ILE A 17 10.19 3.02 -10.05
CA ILE A 17 11.15 1.93 -9.86
C ILE A 17 12.06 1.93 -11.09
N ASN A 18 13.37 1.98 -10.84
CA ASN A 18 14.35 2.06 -11.91
C ASN A 18 14.12 0.87 -12.87
N PRO A 19 14.09 1.06 -14.20
CA PRO A 19 13.94 -0.04 -15.16
C PRO A 19 14.91 -1.21 -14.92
N ASP A 20 16.14 -0.94 -14.51
CA ASP A 20 17.12 -1.97 -14.18
C ASP A 20 16.74 -2.73 -12.90
N GLU A 21 16.27 -2.00 -11.89
CA GLU A 21 15.73 -2.59 -10.66
C GLU A 21 14.49 -3.46 -10.98
N ASN A 22 13.60 -3.00 -11.85
CA ASN A 22 12.45 -3.77 -12.32
C ASN A 22 12.86 -5.06 -13.05
N LYS A 23 13.90 -5.01 -13.88
CA LYS A 23 14.45 -6.20 -14.56
C LYS A 23 15.04 -7.21 -13.57
N HIS A 24 15.72 -6.75 -12.52
CA HIS A 24 16.23 -7.61 -11.46
C HIS A 24 15.10 -8.22 -10.60
N LEU A 25 14.07 -7.42 -10.29
CA LEU A 25 12.88 -7.85 -9.57
C LEU A 25 12.17 -9.00 -10.29
N LYS A 26 12.02 -8.90 -11.63
CA LYS A 26 11.38 -9.94 -12.47
C LYS A 26 11.89 -11.37 -12.26
N ASN A 27 13.13 -11.54 -11.84
CA ASN A 27 13.74 -12.86 -11.65
C ASN A 27 13.39 -13.53 -10.29
N HIS A 28 12.78 -12.82 -9.33
CA HIS A 28 12.59 -13.29 -7.95
C HIS A 28 11.22 -12.94 -7.33
N CYS A 29 10.20 -12.67 -8.15
CA CYS A 29 8.92 -12.14 -7.69
C CYS A 29 8.03 -13.18 -6.98
N GLY A 30 7.29 -12.72 -5.95
CA GLY A 30 6.20 -13.47 -5.34
C GLY A 30 5.26 -12.55 -4.54
N ALA A 31 3.95 -12.80 -4.60
CA ALA A 31 2.96 -12.04 -3.83
C ALA A 31 3.00 -12.44 -2.36
N LYS A 32 2.98 -11.46 -1.45
CA LYS A 32 3.04 -11.71 0.00
C LYS A 32 2.07 -10.81 0.75
N HIS A 33 1.45 -11.41 1.76
CA HIS A 33 0.29 -10.91 2.49
C HIS A 33 0.65 -9.76 3.45
N LEU A 34 -0.35 -8.90 3.71
CA LEU A 34 -0.37 -7.83 4.72
C LEU A 34 -1.66 -7.96 5.52
N ASP A 35 -1.56 -7.90 6.85
CA ASP A 35 -2.70 -7.85 7.78
C ASP A 35 -2.69 -6.48 8.49
N VAL A 36 -3.86 -5.95 8.83
CA VAL A 36 -4.00 -4.70 9.60
C VAL A 36 -5.11 -4.92 10.62
N THR A 37 -4.84 -4.67 11.90
CA THR A 37 -5.85 -4.77 12.96
C THR A 37 -6.78 -3.55 12.90
N GLY A 38 -7.94 -3.70 12.26
CA GLY A 38 -8.85 -2.62 11.86
C GLY A 38 -9.53 -3.01 10.55
N GLN A 39 -10.03 -2.07 9.73
CA GLN A 39 -10.42 -2.38 8.35
C GLN A 39 -9.31 -3.20 7.68
N ARG A 40 -9.60 -4.46 7.33
CA ARG A 40 -8.59 -5.39 6.81
C ARG A 40 -8.35 -5.09 5.35
N CYS A 41 -7.10 -4.80 5.01
CA CYS A 41 -6.67 -4.58 3.65
C CYS A 41 -5.43 -5.40 3.34
N THR A 42 -5.30 -5.75 2.07
CA THR A 42 -4.13 -6.41 1.53
C THR A 42 -3.30 -5.42 0.71
N GLY A 43 -2.04 -5.75 0.52
CA GLY A 43 -1.15 -5.05 -0.39
C GLY A 43 -0.01 -5.96 -0.76
N VAL A 44 0.83 -5.49 -1.67
CA VAL A 44 1.98 -6.22 -2.18
C VAL A 44 3.21 -5.36 -2.08
N LEU A 45 4.32 -5.96 -1.66
CA LEU A 45 5.61 -5.30 -1.68
C LEU A 45 6.03 -5.14 -3.16
N ILE A 46 6.46 -3.95 -3.59
CA ILE A 46 6.96 -3.69 -4.97
C ILE A 46 8.44 -3.30 -5.00
N SER A 47 9.02 -3.02 -3.84
CA SER A 47 10.47 -2.94 -3.56
C SER A 47 10.67 -3.24 -2.07
N ASN A 48 11.88 -3.39 -1.57
CA ASN A 48 12.11 -3.70 -0.15
C ASN A 48 11.50 -2.68 0.84
N ARG A 49 11.12 -1.48 0.38
CA ARG A 49 10.57 -0.42 1.23
C ARG A 49 9.17 0.06 0.84
N HIS A 50 8.62 -0.41 -0.28
CA HIS A 50 7.35 0.14 -0.79
C HIS A 50 6.29 -0.92 -0.95
N VAL A 51 5.13 -0.67 -0.36
CA VAL A 51 3.92 -1.48 -0.49
C VAL A 51 2.93 -0.77 -1.42
N LEU A 52 2.43 -1.50 -2.41
CA LEU A 52 1.30 -1.09 -3.24
C LEU A 52 0.00 -1.66 -2.66
N THR A 53 -1.01 -0.81 -2.51
CA THR A 53 -2.34 -1.19 -2.02
C THR A 53 -3.42 -0.31 -2.68
N ALA A 54 -4.67 -0.47 -2.29
CA ALA A 54 -5.77 0.38 -2.74
C ALA A 54 -5.81 1.70 -1.95
N ALA A 55 -6.26 2.79 -2.57
CA ALA A 55 -6.38 4.07 -1.89
C ALA A 55 -7.46 4.03 -0.80
N HIS A 56 -8.56 3.32 -1.01
CA HIS A 56 -9.59 3.17 0.02
C HIS A 56 -9.11 2.44 1.29
N CYS A 57 -7.97 1.75 1.24
CA CYS A 57 -7.35 1.11 2.41
C CYS A 57 -6.60 2.09 3.31
N VAL A 58 -6.27 3.27 2.79
CA VAL A 58 -5.52 4.30 3.53
C VAL A 58 -6.37 5.55 3.80
N TYR A 59 -7.64 5.52 3.42
CA TYR A 59 -8.64 6.54 3.74
C TYR A 59 -9.55 6.04 4.87
N ASP A 60 -10.02 6.98 5.70
CA ASP A 60 -11.08 6.70 6.66
C ASP A 60 -12.42 6.57 5.93
N ILE A 61 -12.76 5.33 5.57
CA ILE A 61 -14.00 5.03 4.84
C ILE A 61 -15.25 5.30 5.67
N SER A 62 -15.14 5.39 7.00
CA SER A 62 -16.29 5.75 7.86
C SER A 62 -16.74 7.19 7.62
N GLN A 63 -15.82 8.06 7.20
CA GLN A 63 -16.11 9.42 6.78
C GLN A 63 -16.63 9.50 5.36
N VAL A 64 -16.30 8.50 4.51
CA VAL A 64 -16.72 8.42 3.10
C VAL A 64 -18.14 7.88 2.98
N TYR A 65 -18.44 6.75 3.64
CA TYR A 65 -19.73 6.08 3.58
C TYR A 65 -20.58 6.37 4.81
N ASN A 66 -21.58 7.22 4.62
CA ASN A 66 -22.67 7.28 5.58
C ASN A 66 -23.76 6.26 5.19
N TYR A 67 -23.64 5.04 5.72
CA TYR A 67 -24.59 3.95 5.50
C TYR A 67 -26.04 4.30 5.87
N THR A 68 -26.27 5.30 6.72
CA THR A 68 -27.63 5.71 7.10
C THR A 68 -28.33 6.54 6.03
N ARG A 69 -27.60 7.10 5.05
CA ARG A 69 -28.13 8.13 4.14
C ARG A 69 -27.87 7.88 2.66
N TRP A 70 -27.25 6.75 2.28
CA TRP A 70 -26.81 6.46 0.89
C TRP A 70 -26.01 7.64 0.30
N TYR A 71 -25.28 8.33 1.19
CA TYR A 71 -24.56 9.55 0.87
C TYR A 71 -23.08 9.23 0.90
N CYS A 72 -22.42 9.54 -0.21
CA CYS A 72 -20.96 9.50 -0.25
C CYS A 72 -20.38 10.88 -0.04
N ASN A 73 -19.50 11.00 0.95
CA ASN A 73 -18.69 12.17 1.17
C ASN A 73 -17.39 12.05 0.36
N PRO A 74 -17.16 12.91 -0.66
CA PRO A 74 -15.93 12.89 -1.42
C PRO A 74 -14.71 13.35 -0.60
N ASN A 75 -14.94 14.01 0.54
CA ASN A 75 -13.90 14.55 1.41
C ASN A 75 -13.50 13.55 2.52
N GLY A 76 -13.27 12.29 2.16
CA GLY A 76 -12.64 11.35 3.08
C GLY A 76 -11.27 11.85 3.51
N GLN A 77 -10.91 11.64 4.77
CA GLN A 77 -9.57 11.97 5.27
C GLN A 77 -8.65 10.75 5.19
N LEU A 78 -7.35 10.98 5.03
CA LEU A 78 -6.35 9.93 5.20
C LEU A 78 -6.34 9.40 6.63
N LEU A 79 -6.13 8.09 6.78
CA LEU A 79 -5.85 7.49 8.07
C LEU A 79 -4.57 8.10 8.65
N PRO A 80 -4.51 8.34 9.97
CA PRO A 80 -3.29 8.79 10.60
C PRO A 80 -2.17 7.77 10.37
N VAL A 81 -1.01 8.24 9.90
CA VAL A 81 0.18 7.40 9.65
C VAL A 81 0.54 6.48 10.85
N PRO A 82 0.45 6.91 12.13
CA PRO A 82 0.73 6.04 13.28
C PRO A 82 -0.19 4.83 13.45
N ASP A 83 -1.35 4.83 12.80
CA ASP A 83 -2.39 3.81 13.01
C ASP A 83 -2.28 2.63 12.03
N MET A 84 -1.26 2.62 11.16
CA MET A 84 -1.05 1.55 10.19
C MET A 84 0.13 0.66 10.58
N THR A 85 -0.17 -0.63 10.80
CA THR A 85 0.84 -1.68 11.01
C THR A 85 0.82 -2.63 9.83
N ILE A 86 1.99 -2.94 9.29
CA ILE A 86 2.18 -3.74 8.08
C ILE A 86 2.89 -5.04 8.46
N TYR A 87 2.27 -6.19 8.20
CA TYR A 87 2.85 -7.50 8.52
C TYR A 87 3.21 -8.30 7.26
N PRO A 88 4.48 -8.61 6.99
CA PRO A 88 4.87 -9.51 5.89
C PRO A 88 4.39 -10.94 6.15
N GLY A 89 3.73 -11.56 5.17
CA GLY A 89 2.99 -12.80 5.37
C GLY A 89 3.66 -14.13 5.01
N THR A 90 4.99 -14.29 5.05
CA THR A 90 5.59 -15.62 4.71
C THR A 90 5.79 -16.57 5.88
N LYS A 91 6.38 -16.08 6.97
CA LYS A 91 6.72 -16.91 8.13
C LYS A 91 5.48 -17.15 9.00
N CYS A 92 4.64 -16.12 9.14
CA CYS A 92 3.44 -16.17 9.95
C CYS A 92 2.22 -15.57 9.21
N PRO A 93 1.56 -16.33 8.32
CA PRO A 93 0.46 -15.82 7.49
C PRO A 93 -0.90 -15.77 8.20
N LYS A 94 -1.11 -16.53 9.28
CA LYS A 94 -2.42 -16.64 9.94
C LYS A 94 -2.49 -15.76 11.20
N PRO A 95 -3.61 -15.04 11.44
CA PRO A 95 -3.82 -14.36 12.71
C PRO A 95 -3.66 -15.32 13.90
N GLY A 96 -3.07 -14.84 15.01
CA GLY A 96 -2.75 -15.66 16.18
C GLY A 96 -1.26 -15.95 16.34
N GLU A 97 -0.95 -16.94 17.18
CA GLU A 97 0.42 -17.38 17.46
C GLU A 97 1.08 -17.99 16.21
N CYS A 98 2.32 -17.60 15.96
CA CYS A 98 3.09 -18.15 14.86
C CYS A 98 3.61 -19.55 15.21
N PRO A 99 3.70 -20.47 14.23
CA PRO A 99 4.31 -21.76 14.45
C PRO A 99 5.73 -21.61 15.00
N ASN A 100 6.18 -22.59 15.80
CA ASN A 100 7.56 -22.69 16.29
C ASN A 100 8.07 -21.49 17.13
N GLY A 101 7.17 -20.66 17.68
CA GLY A 101 7.55 -19.51 18.48
C GLY A 101 8.17 -18.37 17.67
N GLU A 102 8.00 -18.37 16.34
CA GLU A 102 8.43 -17.27 15.49
C GLU A 102 7.73 -15.97 15.88
N LYS A 103 8.43 -14.85 15.75
CA LYS A 103 7.82 -13.53 15.96
C LYS A 103 7.34 -12.99 14.63
N ARG A 104 6.11 -12.49 14.60
CA ARG A 104 5.60 -11.72 13.47
C ARG A 104 6.32 -10.37 13.46
N THR A 105 7.22 -10.20 12.50
CA THR A 105 7.82 -8.90 12.20
C THR A 105 6.75 -7.95 11.72
N SER A 106 6.86 -6.67 12.08
CA SER A 106 5.87 -5.65 11.78
C SER A 106 6.56 -4.35 11.43
N TYR A 107 6.13 -3.73 10.34
CA TYR A 107 6.63 -2.44 9.89
C TYR A 107 5.58 -1.36 10.13
N LYS A 108 6.03 -0.12 10.23
CA LYS A 108 5.14 1.05 10.27
C LYS A 108 5.18 1.78 8.95
N ALA A 109 4.09 2.49 8.66
CA ALA A 109 4.10 3.44 7.56
C ALA A 109 4.99 4.64 7.95
N ARG A 110 5.98 4.94 7.11
CA ARG A 110 6.71 6.22 7.14
C ARG A 110 5.94 7.29 6.39
N TYR A 111 5.46 6.94 5.20
CA TYR A 111 4.63 7.79 4.36
C TYR A 111 3.49 6.98 3.75
N ILE A 112 2.35 7.65 3.58
CA ILE A 112 1.17 7.15 2.89
C ILE A 112 0.91 8.09 1.72
N ILE A 113 0.92 7.55 0.51
CA ILE A 113 0.86 8.30 -0.74
C ILE A 113 -0.26 7.72 -1.59
N PRO A 114 -1.51 8.18 -1.42
CA PRO A 114 -2.59 7.81 -2.33
C PRO A 114 -2.37 8.42 -3.71
N HIS A 115 -3.00 7.86 -4.73
CA HIS A 115 -3.06 8.48 -6.04
C HIS A 115 -3.67 9.89 -5.91
N PRO A 116 -3.06 10.95 -6.49
CA PRO A 116 -3.52 12.33 -6.31
C PRO A 116 -4.94 12.56 -6.83
N ASP A 117 -5.32 11.82 -7.87
CA ASP A 117 -6.67 11.85 -8.45
C ASP A 117 -7.58 10.72 -7.93
N PHE A 118 -7.30 10.14 -6.76
CA PHE A 118 -8.21 9.18 -6.14
C PHE A 118 -9.57 9.84 -5.86
N LYS A 119 -10.64 9.24 -6.36
CA LYS A 119 -12.01 9.67 -6.09
C LYS A 119 -12.77 8.54 -5.44
N PRO A 120 -13.06 8.61 -4.13
CA PRO A 120 -13.75 7.52 -3.44
C PRO A 120 -15.16 7.28 -4.00
N CYS A 121 -15.75 8.29 -4.65
CA CYS A 121 -17.08 8.19 -5.25
C CYS A 121 -17.21 8.88 -6.61
N PRO A 122 -18.15 8.40 -7.45
CA PRO A 122 -19.05 7.26 -7.22
C PRO A 122 -18.44 5.88 -7.51
N SER A 123 -17.21 5.82 -8.03
CA SER A 123 -16.69 4.59 -8.67
C SER A 123 -15.26 4.21 -8.27
N PHE A 124 -14.72 4.76 -7.18
CA PHE A 124 -13.33 4.50 -6.76
C PHE A 124 -12.32 4.68 -7.91
N VAL A 125 -12.35 5.87 -8.53
CA VAL A 125 -11.43 6.17 -9.64
C VAL A 125 -10.03 6.32 -9.07
N ASN A 126 -9.04 5.69 -9.72
CA ASN A 126 -7.64 5.68 -9.28
C ASN A 126 -7.45 5.16 -7.85
N ASP A 127 -8.09 4.04 -7.54
CA ASP A 127 -8.02 3.38 -6.23
C ASP A 127 -6.68 2.66 -6.00
N LEU A 128 -5.62 3.46 -5.89
CA LEU A 128 -4.23 3.02 -5.78
C LEU A 128 -3.50 3.89 -4.76
N ALA A 129 -2.70 3.26 -3.89
CA ALA A 129 -1.84 3.95 -2.95
C ALA A 129 -0.51 3.23 -2.76
N LEU A 130 0.51 4.01 -2.44
CA LEU A 130 1.82 3.55 -2.01
C LEU A 130 2.01 3.83 -0.52
N ILE A 131 2.58 2.87 0.18
CA ILE A 131 3.03 3.02 1.56
C ILE A 131 4.54 2.81 1.56
N GLU A 132 5.29 3.81 2.03
CA GLU A 132 6.71 3.67 2.32
C GLU A 132 6.88 3.13 3.74
N LEU A 133 7.62 2.05 3.92
CA LEU A 133 7.93 1.47 5.22
C LEU A 133 9.00 2.30 5.95
N ASP A 134 8.93 2.30 7.28
CA ASP A 134 9.93 2.93 8.15
C ASP A 134 11.33 2.29 8.03
N GLU A 135 11.39 1.00 7.76
CA GLU A 135 12.61 0.24 7.48
C GLU A 135 12.47 -0.71 6.28
N ASP A 136 13.59 -1.21 5.76
CA ASP A 136 13.57 -2.17 4.65
C ASP A 136 13.03 -3.50 5.16
N ALA A 137 12.10 -4.10 4.42
CA ALA A 137 11.58 -5.41 4.71
C ALA A 137 12.68 -6.47 4.60
N ASN A 138 12.74 -7.36 5.58
CA ASN A 138 13.66 -8.49 5.56
C ASN A 138 13.37 -9.38 4.34
N SER A 139 14.37 -9.58 3.47
CA SER A 139 14.27 -10.38 2.25
C SER A 139 13.94 -11.85 2.48
N GLU A 140 14.24 -12.39 3.67
CA GLU A 140 13.83 -13.75 4.05
C GLU A 140 12.33 -13.85 4.33
N GLU A 141 11.71 -12.72 4.68
CA GLU A 141 10.29 -12.64 5.01
C GLU A 141 9.50 -12.15 3.82
N ALA A 142 9.79 -10.97 3.28
CA ALA A 142 9.09 -10.43 2.13
C ALA A 142 10.03 -10.23 0.95
N LEU A 143 9.57 -10.66 -0.22
CA LEU A 143 10.19 -10.30 -1.49
C LEU A 143 9.14 -9.50 -2.27
N PRO A 144 9.57 -8.47 -2.99
CA PRO A 144 8.68 -7.69 -3.84
C PRO A 144 8.11 -8.51 -5.01
N ILE A 145 6.92 -8.15 -5.47
CA ILE A 145 6.34 -8.59 -6.73
C ILE A 145 6.88 -7.75 -7.88
N CYS A 146 6.76 -8.29 -9.10
CA CYS A 146 7.11 -7.59 -10.32
C CYS A 146 6.10 -6.48 -10.60
N MET A 147 6.55 -5.37 -11.18
CA MET A 147 5.68 -4.37 -11.78
C MET A 147 5.48 -4.65 -13.27
N PRO A 148 4.24 -4.51 -13.80
CA PRO A 148 4.00 -4.61 -15.22
C PRO A 148 4.68 -3.45 -15.97
N GLU A 149 5.02 -3.69 -17.24
CA GLU A 149 5.34 -2.65 -18.21
C GLU A 149 4.05 -2.03 -18.76
N GLU A 150 4.13 -0.82 -19.34
CA GLU A 150 2.95 -0.09 -19.83
C GLU A 150 2.17 -0.88 -20.90
N ASP A 151 2.88 -1.70 -21.68
CA ASP A 151 2.32 -2.47 -22.79
C ASP A 151 2.05 -3.95 -22.43
N ASP A 152 2.21 -4.34 -21.16
CA ASP A 152 1.97 -5.72 -20.73
C ASP A 152 0.48 -6.10 -20.89
N MET A 153 0.21 -7.09 -21.74
CA MET A 153 -1.14 -7.63 -21.95
C MET A 153 -1.51 -8.64 -20.86
N LEU A 154 -2.55 -8.34 -20.07
CA LEU A 154 -3.08 -9.26 -19.07
C LEU A 154 -4.05 -10.26 -19.71
N HIS A 155 -3.64 -11.53 -19.81
CA HIS A 155 -4.48 -12.61 -20.33
C HIS A 155 -5.16 -13.45 -19.24
N TYR A 156 -4.45 -13.72 -18.15
CA TYR A 156 -4.93 -14.49 -16.98
C TYR A 156 -4.24 -13.99 -15.70
N GLY A 157 -4.93 -14.01 -14.57
CA GLY A 157 -4.40 -13.54 -13.28
C GLY A 157 -4.72 -14.50 -12.13
N THR A 158 -3.84 -14.55 -11.14
CA THR A 158 -4.08 -15.26 -9.87
C THR A 158 -4.37 -14.22 -8.80
N VAL A 159 -5.45 -14.42 -8.05
CA VAL A 159 -5.80 -13.60 -6.89
C VAL A 159 -5.49 -14.40 -5.63
N THR A 160 -4.63 -13.86 -4.78
CA THR A 160 -4.33 -14.40 -3.46
C THR A 160 -4.76 -13.39 -2.42
N GLY A 161 -5.58 -13.81 -1.46
CA GLY A 161 -6.06 -12.97 -0.37
C GLY A 161 -6.42 -13.80 0.86
N ILE A 162 -6.52 -13.14 2.00
CA ILE A 162 -7.04 -13.69 3.24
C ILE A 162 -8.23 -12.80 3.64
N GLY A 163 -9.38 -13.42 3.93
CA GLY A 163 -10.58 -12.77 4.46
C GLY A 163 -10.81 -13.16 5.90
#